data_AF-A0A954LQD4-F1
#
_entry.id   AF-A0A954LQD4-F1
#
_cell.length_a   1.000
_cell.length_b   1.000
_cell.length_c   1.000
_cell.angle_alpha   90.00
_cell.angle_beta   90.00
_cell.angle_gamma   90.00
#
_symmetry.space_group_name_H-M   'P 1'
#
loop_
_entity.id
_entity.type
_entity.pdbx_description
1 polymer ?
#
loop_
_entity_poly.entity_id
_entity_poly.type
_entity_poly.pdbx_seq_one_letter_code
_entity_poly.pdbx_strand_id
1 'polypeptide(L)'
;MPQERATMSSGSDQIENVLHENRKFPPSKEFTEQANISSEEQYQEMWQKAKDNPAEFWGKLAEENLTWFKKFDKVVDGQMPETKWFLGGKINASYQCLDRHLTTWRKNKAAIIWEGEPGDERVLTYQDLHREVCKFANVLKTLGVETGDR
;
A
#
# COMPACT_ATOMS: atom_id res chain seq x y z
N MET A 1 -29.84 66.70 -32.15
CA MET A 1 -28.74 66.05 -32.90
C MET A 1 -27.49 66.89 -32.71
N PRO A 2 -26.28 66.36 -32.48
CA PRO A 2 -25.82 64.95 -32.39
C PRO A 2 -25.33 64.59 -30.95
N GLN A 3 -25.52 63.38 -30.39
CA GLN A 3 -24.93 62.04 -30.61
C GLN A 3 -23.51 61.79 -30.05
N GLU A 4 -23.39 60.61 -29.39
CA GLU A 4 -22.22 59.74 -29.22
C GLU A 4 -21.17 60.10 -28.12
N ARG A 5 -20.70 59.21 -27.21
CA ARG A 5 -20.59 57.74 -27.19
C ARG A 5 -20.69 57.16 -25.79
N ALA A 6 -21.27 55.95 -25.71
CA ALA A 6 -20.98 54.98 -24.67
C ALA A 6 -19.61 54.32 -24.96
N THR A 7 -18.84 54.07 -23.91
CA THR A 7 -17.85 52.98 -23.90
C THR A 7 -17.99 52.24 -22.58
N MET A 8 -18.75 51.15 -22.64
CA MET A 8 -18.47 49.98 -21.82
C MET A 8 -17.03 49.53 -22.13
N SER A 9 -16.26 49.22 -21.09
CA SER A 9 -15.18 48.25 -21.20
C SER A 9 -15.41 47.21 -20.12
N SER A 10 -16.01 46.10 -20.56
CA SER A 10 -16.06 44.84 -19.84
C SER A 10 -14.68 44.19 -19.79
N GLY A 11 -14.51 43.32 -18.80
CA GLY A 11 -13.68 42.13 -18.95
C GLY A 11 -12.45 42.06 -18.07
N SER A 12 -12.58 41.41 -16.91
CA SER A 12 -11.97 40.09 -16.67
C SER A 12 -12.30 39.51 -15.28
N ASP A 13 -13.58 39.54 -14.86
CA ASP A 13 -14.11 38.67 -13.79
C ASP A 13 -14.75 37.42 -14.43
N GLN A 14 -13.99 36.70 -15.26
CA GLN A 14 -14.50 35.51 -15.95
C GLN A 14 -13.44 34.41 -16.04
N ILE A 15 -13.09 33.82 -14.89
CA ILE A 15 -13.14 32.35 -14.67
C ILE A 15 -13.39 32.12 -13.16
N GLU A 16 -14.60 32.43 -12.66
CA GLU A 16 -15.06 31.78 -11.42
C GLU A 16 -15.43 30.35 -11.78
N ASN A 17 -14.52 29.42 -11.46
CA ASN A 17 -14.71 28.00 -11.68
C ASN A 17 -15.79 27.46 -10.73
N VAL A 18 -17.03 27.48 -11.22
CA VAL A 18 -18.02 26.39 -11.25
C VAL A 18 -18.08 25.47 -10.01
N LEU A 19 -19.16 25.61 -9.24
CA LEU A 19 -19.78 24.62 -8.33
C LEU A 19 -18.84 23.93 -7.34
N HIS A 20 -18.79 24.43 -6.10
CA HIS A 20 -18.33 23.64 -4.95
C HIS A 20 -19.33 22.50 -4.66
N GLU A 21 -19.10 21.34 -5.28
CA GLU A 21 -19.86 20.13 -5.05
C GLU A 21 -19.51 19.53 -3.67
N ASN A 22 -20.29 19.86 -2.65
CA ASN A 22 -20.13 19.37 -1.27
C ASN A 22 -20.89 18.06 -0.98
N ARG A 23 -21.38 17.36 -2.01
CA ARG A 23 -22.15 16.12 -1.81
C ARG A 23 -21.26 15.03 -1.25
N LYS A 24 -21.67 14.45 -0.11
CA LYS A 24 -21.06 13.27 0.48
C LYS A 24 -21.91 12.05 0.15
N PHE A 25 -21.26 10.98 -0.30
CA PHE A 25 -21.91 9.71 -0.60
C PHE A 25 -21.42 8.69 0.43
N PRO A 26 -22.21 8.38 1.47
CA PRO A 26 -21.81 7.38 2.44
C PRO A 26 -21.75 6.00 1.78
N PRO A 27 -20.82 5.12 2.19
CA PRO A 27 -20.79 3.75 1.73
C PRO A 27 -22.09 3.02 2.10
N SER A 28 -22.45 2.00 1.32
CA SER A 28 -23.59 1.15 1.65
C SER A 28 -23.32 0.36 2.94
N LYS A 29 -24.39 -0.02 3.66
CA LYS A 29 -24.28 -0.82 4.90
C LYS A 29 -23.58 -2.15 4.66
N GLU A 30 -23.94 -2.82 3.56
CA GLU A 30 -23.34 -4.10 3.14
C GLU A 30 -21.82 -3.98 2.96
N PHE A 31 -21.34 -2.85 2.44
CA PHE A 31 -19.91 -2.59 2.29
C PHE A 31 -19.25 -2.33 3.65
N THR A 32 -19.85 -1.50 4.50
CA THR A 32 -19.27 -1.16 5.82
C THR A 32 -19.16 -2.36 6.75
N GLU A 33 -20.07 -3.33 6.66
CA GLU A 33 -20.06 -4.55 7.50
C GLU A 33 -18.86 -5.46 7.19
N GLN A 34 -18.32 -5.42 5.97
CA GLN A 34 -17.20 -6.25 5.52
C GLN A 34 -15.87 -5.48 5.52
N ALA A 35 -15.90 -4.17 5.79
CA ALA A 35 -14.73 -3.33 5.76
C ALA A 35 -13.83 -3.56 6.99
N ASN A 36 -12.51 -3.48 6.78
CA ASN A 36 -11.54 -3.55 7.89
C ASN A 36 -11.68 -2.37 8.87
N ILE A 37 -12.23 -1.25 8.40
CA ILE A 37 -12.60 -0.08 9.20
C ILE A 37 -14.05 0.24 8.81
N SER A 38 -14.97 0.06 9.75
CA SER A 38 -16.41 0.07 9.48
C SER A 38 -17.10 1.38 9.85
N SER A 39 -16.41 2.30 10.55
CA SER A 39 -16.95 3.61 10.91
C SER A 39 -15.89 4.71 10.94
N GLU A 40 -16.36 5.96 10.84
CA GLU A 40 -15.52 7.16 10.99
C GLU A 40 -14.91 7.22 12.39
N GLU A 41 -15.67 6.86 13.43
CA GLU A 41 -15.20 6.86 14.81
C GLU A 41 -14.04 5.88 15.00
N GLN A 42 -14.14 4.68 14.42
CA GLN A 42 -13.06 3.70 14.46
C GLN A 42 -11.80 4.22 13.74
N TYR A 43 -11.98 4.84 12.56
CA TYR A 43 -10.88 5.47 11.83
C TYR A 43 -10.20 6.56 12.68
N GLN A 44 -10.98 7.46 13.27
CA GLN A 44 -10.45 8.56 14.08
C GLN A 44 -9.71 8.04 15.31
N GLU A 45 -10.22 7.01 15.98
CA GLU A 45 -9.51 6.38 17.11
C GLU A 45 -8.16 5.79 16.68
N MET A 46 -8.13 5.05 15.57
CA MET A 46 -6.88 4.49 15.02
C MET A 46 -5.89 5.60 14.62
N TRP A 47 -6.40 6.67 14.00
CA TRP A 47 -5.58 7.80 13.58
C TRP A 47 -4.95 8.53 14.77
N GLN A 48 -5.72 8.80 15.83
CA GLN A 48 -5.18 9.45 17.03
C GLN A 48 -4.12 8.56 17.69
N LYS A 49 -4.34 7.25 17.81
CA LYS A 49 -3.32 6.32 18.33
C LYS A 49 -2.04 6.33 17.50
N ALA A 50 -2.16 6.31 16.18
CA ALA A 50 -1.01 6.34 15.27
C ALA A 50 -0.23 7.66 15.36
N LYS A 51 -0.94 8.78 15.58
CA LYS A 51 -0.35 10.11 15.72
C LYS A 51 0.33 10.31 17.08
N ASP A 52 -0.36 9.97 18.17
CA ASP A 52 0.08 10.27 19.52
C ASP A 52 1.14 9.27 20.01
N ASN A 53 1.02 7.99 19.63
CA ASN A 53 1.93 6.91 20.03
C ASN A 53 2.34 6.04 18.83
N PRO A 54 3.11 6.59 17.86
CA PRO A 54 3.44 5.89 16.62
C PRO A 54 4.25 4.61 16.85
N ALA A 55 5.16 4.61 17.84
CA ALA A 55 5.98 3.45 18.16
C ALA A 55 5.13 2.26 18.64
N GLU A 56 4.13 2.51 19.50
CA GLU A 56 3.23 1.47 20.00
C GLU A 56 2.31 0.98 18.89
N PHE A 57 1.68 1.91 18.16
CA PHE A 57 0.75 1.59 17.08
C PHE A 57 1.40 0.74 15.98
N TRP A 58 2.51 1.23 15.42
CA TRP A 58 3.21 0.51 14.34
C TRP A 58 3.93 -0.73 14.83
N GLY A 59 4.43 -0.73 16.08
CA GLY A 59 5.03 -1.91 16.69
C GLY A 59 4.04 -3.07 16.75
N LYS A 60 2.84 -2.81 17.25
CA LYS A 60 1.77 -3.81 17.31
C LYS A 60 1.40 -4.33 15.93
N LEU A 61 1.13 -3.44 14.97
CA LEU A 61 0.77 -3.86 13.60
C LEU A 61 1.89 -4.65 12.93
N ALA A 62 3.15 -4.29 13.16
CA ALA A 62 4.29 -5.01 12.61
C ALA A 62 4.42 -6.43 13.19
N GLU A 63 4.11 -6.63 14.47
CA GLU A 63 4.10 -7.95 15.10
C GLU A 63 2.95 -8.84 14.60
N GLU A 64 1.78 -8.25 14.39
CA GLU A 64 0.58 -8.98 13.97
C GLU A 64 0.62 -9.37 12.47
N ASN A 65 1.16 -8.50 11.61
CA ASN A 65 1.03 -8.64 10.16
C ASN A 65 2.27 -9.21 9.46
N LEU A 66 3.43 -9.20 10.10
CA LEU A 66 4.70 -9.65 9.52
C LEU A 66 5.30 -10.81 10.33
N THR A 67 5.92 -11.75 9.62
CA THR A 67 6.69 -12.81 10.26
C THR A 67 8.15 -12.39 10.41
N TRP A 68 8.63 -12.27 11.65
CA TRP A 68 9.99 -11.84 11.95
C TRP A 68 10.91 -13.04 12.17
N PHE A 69 12.04 -13.10 11.46
CA PHE A 69 13.11 -14.06 11.78
C PHE A 69 13.87 -13.64 13.02
N LYS A 70 14.02 -12.32 13.22
CA LYS A 70 14.46 -11.70 14.46
C LYS A 70 13.54 -10.52 14.72
N LYS A 71 12.88 -10.50 15.89
CA LYS A 71 12.05 -9.38 16.31
C LYS A 71 12.91 -8.11 16.46
N PHE A 72 12.34 -6.96 16.12
CA PHE A 72 13.02 -5.67 16.28
C PHE A 72 13.20 -5.31 17.76
N ASP A 73 14.26 -4.57 18.05
CA ASP A 73 14.58 -4.07 19.39
C ASP A 73 13.95 -2.69 19.63
N LYS A 74 13.79 -1.88 18.57
CA LYS A 74 13.21 -0.53 18.62
C LYS A 74 12.36 -0.26 17.38
N VAL A 75 11.12 0.22 17.58
CA VAL A 75 10.17 0.45 16.48
C VAL A 75 10.54 1.63 15.61
N VAL A 76 10.92 2.77 16.21
CA VAL A 76 11.29 3.97 15.48
C VAL A 76 12.43 4.68 16.20
N ASP A 77 13.39 5.18 15.44
CA ASP A 77 14.50 5.98 15.94
C ASP A 77 14.80 7.15 14.99
N GLY A 78 15.20 8.29 15.55
CA GLY A 78 15.50 9.50 14.79
C GLY A 78 14.28 10.35 14.43
N GLN A 79 14.52 11.38 13.63
CA GLN A 79 13.52 12.30 13.09
C GLN A 79 13.76 12.47 11.59
N MET A 80 12.74 12.95 10.87
CA MET A 80 12.82 13.14 9.42
C MET A 80 13.96 14.11 9.06
N PRO A 81 14.81 13.82 8.05
CA PRO A 81 14.72 12.71 7.09
C PRO A 81 15.38 11.38 7.53
N GLU A 82 16.13 11.36 8.63
CA GLU A 82 16.96 10.23 9.08
C GLU A 82 16.21 9.19 9.94
N THR A 83 14.89 9.07 9.76
CA THR A 83 14.06 8.15 10.54
C THR A 83 14.33 6.70 10.17
N LYS A 84 14.62 5.88 11.18
CA LYS A 84 14.81 4.43 11.04
C LYS A 84 13.66 3.68 11.71
N TRP A 85 13.17 2.63 11.05
CA TRP A 85 12.08 1.81 11.55
C TRP A 85 12.53 0.37 11.80
N PHE A 86 11.98 -0.24 12.85
CA PHE A 86 12.15 -1.63 13.24
C PHE A 86 13.62 -2.07 13.35
N LEU A 87 14.42 -1.27 14.05
CA LEU A 87 15.86 -1.48 14.21
C LEU A 87 16.13 -2.82 14.88
N GLY A 88 17.14 -3.53 14.39
CA GLY A 88 17.51 -4.88 14.86
C GLY A 88 16.61 -6.00 14.34
N GLY A 89 15.49 -5.65 13.69
CA GLY A 89 14.57 -6.61 13.10
C GLY A 89 15.09 -7.24 11.81
N LYS A 90 14.77 -8.51 11.59
CA LYS A 90 15.16 -9.26 10.39
C LYS A 90 13.94 -9.91 9.74
N ILE A 91 13.69 -9.54 8.49
CA ILE A 91 12.65 -10.12 7.62
C ILE A 91 13.24 -10.44 6.25
N ASN A 92 12.47 -11.17 5.44
CA ASN A 92 12.77 -11.39 4.02
C ASN A 92 11.49 -11.14 3.22
N ALA A 93 11.55 -10.31 2.18
CA ALA A 93 10.38 -9.94 1.39
C ALA A 93 9.73 -11.15 0.69
N SER A 94 10.54 -12.03 0.07
CA SER A 94 10.04 -13.27 -0.55
C SER A 94 9.30 -14.13 0.48
N TYR A 95 9.86 -14.28 1.68
CA TYR A 95 9.22 -15.06 2.73
C TYR A 95 7.84 -14.52 3.14
N GLN A 96 7.70 -13.19 3.27
CA GLN A 96 6.41 -12.57 3.58
C GLN A 96 5.40 -12.72 2.45
N CYS A 97 5.85 -12.63 1.21
CA CYS A 97 4.98 -12.65 0.04
C CYS A 97 4.65 -14.07 -0.44
N LEU A 98 5.49 -15.07 -0.15
CA LEU A 98 5.38 -16.42 -0.73
C LEU A 98 5.46 -17.50 0.33
N ASP A 99 6.62 -17.68 0.94
CA ASP A 99 6.96 -18.87 1.73
C ASP A 99 5.99 -19.10 2.90
N ARG A 100 5.62 -18.03 3.63
CA ARG A 100 4.69 -18.13 4.76
C ARG A 100 3.30 -18.65 4.38
N HIS A 101 2.92 -18.54 3.10
CA HIS A 101 1.62 -18.99 2.61
C HIS A 101 1.60 -20.48 2.23
N LEU A 102 2.77 -21.10 2.03
CA LEU A 102 2.90 -22.49 1.59
C LEU A 102 2.48 -23.52 2.65
N THR A 103 2.50 -23.14 3.93
CA THR A 103 2.06 -24.00 5.05
C THR A 103 0.57 -23.87 5.35
N THR A 104 -0.15 -23.02 4.61
CA THR A 104 -1.56 -22.74 4.80
C THR A 104 -2.40 -23.29 3.64
N TRP A 105 -3.73 -23.18 3.74
CA TRP A 105 -4.64 -23.48 2.62
C TRP A 105 -4.29 -22.71 1.34
N ARG A 106 -3.60 -21.57 1.44
CA ARG A 106 -3.21 -20.74 0.31
C ARG A 106 -2.14 -21.36 -0.59
N LYS A 107 -1.52 -22.47 -0.18
CA LYS A 107 -0.51 -23.18 -0.99
C LYS A 107 -0.94 -23.39 -2.45
N ASN A 108 -2.20 -23.83 -2.65
CA ASN A 108 -2.78 -24.09 -3.97
C ASN A 108 -3.66 -22.94 -4.47
N LYS A 109 -3.72 -21.81 -3.75
CA LYS A 109 -4.45 -20.62 -4.20
C LYS A 109 -3.65 -19.95 -5.32
N ALA A 110 -4.34 -19.43 -6.33
CA ALA A 110 -3.74 -18.56 -7.34
C ALA A 110 -3.03 -17.36 -6.67
N ALA A 111 -1.74 -17.20 -6.94
CA ALA A 111 -0.90 -16.10 -6.49
C ALA A 111 -0.76 -15.04 -7.59
N ILE A 112 -0.53 -15.49 -8.83
CA ILE A 112 -0.48 -14.63 -10.02
C ILE A 112 -1.46 -15.20 -11.04
N ILE A 113 -2.31 -14.33 -11.58
CA ILE A 113 -3.10 -14.57 -12.78
C ILE A 113 -2.50 -13.61 -13.80
N TRP A 114 -1.82 -14.16 -14.79
CA TRP A 114 -1.17 -13.43 -15.86
C TRP A 114 -1.96 -13.60 -17.14
N GLU A 115 -2.19 -12.50 -17.84
CA GLU A 115 -2.91 -12.43 -19.11
C GLU A 115 -2.01 -11.68 -20.10
N GLY A 116 -1.67 -12.34 -21.21
CA GLY A 116 -0.82 -11.84 -22.28
C GLY A 116 -1.59 -11.57 -23.57
N GLU A 117 -0.91 -10.98 -24.55
CA GLU A 117 -1.49 -10.71 -25.87
C GLU A 117 -0.96 -11.72 -26.91
N PRO A 118 -1.81 -12.40 -27.72
CA PRO A 118 -3.28 -12.34 -27.76
C PRO A 118 -3.95 -13.49 -26.95
N GLY A 119 -4.35 -13.22 -25.71
CA GLY A 119 -5.21 -14.12 -24.91
C GLY A 119 -4.49 -15.27 -24.19
N ASP A 120 -3.17 -15.21 -24.06
CA ASP A 120 -2.42 -16.22 -23.30
C ASP A 120 -2.68 -16.04 -21.80
N GLU A 121 -3.25 -17.03 -21.15
CA GLU A 121 -3.46 -17.01 -19.70
C GLU A 121 -2.49 -17.95 -18.99
N ARG A 122 -1.93 -17.49 -17.87
CA ARG A 122 -1.15 -18.32 -16.95
C ARG A 122 -1.56 -18.04 -15.52
N VAL A 123 -1.94 -19.09 -14.81
CA VAL A 123 -2.18 -19.02 -13.36
C VAL A 123 -1.05 -19.72 -12.64
N LEU A 124 -0.35 -18.99 -11.78
CA LEU A 124 0.64 -19.55 -10.87
C LEU A 124 0.04 -19.61 -9.47
N THR A 125 -0.04 -20.80 -8.88
CA THR A 125 -0.33 -20.94 -7.46
C THR A 125 0.83 -20.44 -6.61
N TYR A 126 0.62 -20.24 -5.29
CA TYR A 126 1.73 -19.93 -4.38
C TYR A 126 2.84 -20.98 -4.45
N GLN A 127 2.49 -22.26 -4.56
CA GLN A 127 3.47 -23.34 -4.70
C GLN A 127 4.26 -23.25 -6.03
N ASP A 128 3.58 -22.99 -7.15
CA ASP A 128 4.25 -22.86 -8.45
C ASP A 128 5.17 -21.65 -8.46
N LEU A 129 4.69 -20.52 -7.96
CA LEU A 129 5.46 -19.28 -7.90
C LEU A 129 6.69 -19.43 -7.00
N HIS A 130 6.57 -20.06 -5.84
CA HIS A 130 7.72 -20.37 -4.99
C HIS A 130 8.78 -21.21 -5.72
N ARG A 131 8.36 -22.25 -6.46
CA ARG A 131 9.28 -23.07 -7.26
C ARG A 131 10.02 -22.22 -8.30
N GLU A 132 9.33 -21.39 -9.05
CA GLU A 132 9.97 -20.55 -10.08
C GLU A 132 10.91 -19.50 -9.47
N VAL A 133 10.54 -18.88 -8.35
CA VAL A 133 11.40 -17.94 -7.61
C VAL A 133 12.65 -18.63 -7.08
N CYS A 134 12.54 -19.82 -6.47
CA CYS A 134 13.71 -20.57 -5.99
C CYS A 134 14.65 -20.98 -7.13
N LYS A 135 14.11 -21.42 -8.27
CA LYS A 135 14.92 -21.74 -9.45
C LYS A 135 15.71 -20.53 -9.90
N PHE A 136 15.05 -19.38 -10.06
CA PHE A 136 15.72 -18.16 -10.50
C PHE A 136 16.74 -17.65 -9.47
N ALA A 137 16.42 -17.69 -8.18
CA ALA A 137 17.35 -17.32 -7.11
C ALA A 137 18.62 -18.19 -7.11
N ASN A 138 18.52 -19.48 -7.42
CA ASN A 138 19.70 -20.36 -7.54
C ASN A 138 20.54 -20.05 -8.77
N VAL A 139 19.93 -19.61 -9.88
CA VAL A 139 20.66 -19.11 -11.05
C VAL A 139 21.44 -17.85 -10.67
N LEU A 140 20.82 -16.87 -10.01
CA LEU A 140 21.50 -15.65 -9.56
C LEU A 140 22.69 -15.94 -8.64
N LYS A 141 22.53 -16.88 -7.70
CA LYS A 141 23.64 -17.33 -6.85
C LYS A 141 24.77 -17.96 -7.66
N THR A 142 24.45 -18.74 -8.69
CA THR A 142 25.47 -19.36 -9.57
C THR A 142 26.23 -18.31 -10.38
N LEU A 143 25.57 -17.19 -10.71
CA LEU A 143 26.19 -16.04 -11.37
C LEU A 143 26.98 -15.14 -10.39
N GLY A 144 27.02 -15.48 -9.09
CA GLY A 144 27.79 -14.76 -8.07
C GLY A 144 27.10 -13.54 -7.47
N VAL A 145 25.78 -13.40 -7.62
CA VAL A 145 25.02 -12.28 -7.03
C VAL A 145 24.98 -12.41 -5.50
N GLU A 146 25.39 -11.35 -4.80
CA GLU A 146 25.43 -11.24 -3.35
C GLU A 146 24.43 -10.21 -2.80
N THR A 147 24.32 -10.16 -1.47
CA THR A 147 23.44 -9.18 -0.81
C THR A 147 24.02 -7.78 -0.95
N GLY A 148 23.30 -6.89 -1.64
CA GLY A 148 23.70 -5.49 -1.83
C GLY A 148 23.99 -5.15 -3.29
N ASP A 149 24.13 -6.16 -4.14
CA ASP A 149 24.35 -6.00 -5.58
C ASP A 149 23.09 -5.45 -6.29
N ARG A 150 23.30 -4.73 -7.40
CA ARG A 150 22.25 -4.05 -8.18
C ARG A 150 22.47 -4.18 -9.67
#